data_AF-A0A0S7X351-F1
#
_entry.id   AF-A0A0S7X351-F1
#
_cell.length_a   1.000
_cell.length_b   1.000
_cell.length_c   1.000
_cell.angle_alpha   90.00
_cell.angle_beta   90.00
_cell.angle_gamma   90.00
#
_symmetry.space_group_name_H-M   'P 1'
#
loop_
_entity.id
_entity.type
_entity.pdbx_description
1 polymer ?
#
loop_
_entity_poly.entity_id
_entity_poly.type
_entity_poly.pdbx_seq_one_letter_code
_entity_poly.pdbx_strand_id
1 'polypeptide(L)'
;MIEEELKLFKEEKPEPEYKIKETGEKFSLEWIKKIVSIYKERLKKLSEVPELTDFFFKKKLIFDKELLRWTPPTRHPLTERAPGTSNKEIKISLDKSFKILSKIKEEDWTKERIEELLIPEAEKFAKEIKKPEGDRGYLLWPLRVALTGKNASAGPFEIAEILGKKKTLQRIKEAK
;
A
#
# COMPACT_ATOMS: atom_id res chain seq x y z
N MET A 1 32.52 -36.47 7.81
CA MET A 1 32.79 -36.03 9.20
C MET A 1 32.74 -34.51 9.38
N ILE A 2 33.08 -33.67 8.38
CA ILE A 2 33.04 -32.19 8.54
C ILE A 2 31.63 -31.60 8.30
N GLU A 3 30.79 -32.24 7.47
CA GLU A 3 29.42 -31.74 7.19
C GLU A 3 28.41 -31.98 8.32
N GLU A 4 28.68 -32.93 9.23
CA GLU A 4 27.80 -33.20 10.38
C GLU A 4 27.97 -32.19 11.51
N GLU A 5 29.18 -31.62 11.69
CA GLU A 5 29.44 -30.59 12.70
C GLU A 5 28.82 -29.23 12.34
N LEU A 6 28.57 -28.95 11.05
CA LEU A 6 27.91 -27.72 10.60
C LEU A 6 26.39 -27.69 10.88
N LYS A 7 25.77 -28.83 11.21
CA LYS A 7 24.37 -28.88 11.68
C LYS A 7 24.22 -28.49 13.15
N LEU A 8 25.28 -28.51 13.95
CA LEU A 8 25.23 -28.26 15.39
C LEU A 8 25.09 -26.77 15.78
N PHE A 9 25.30 -25.84 14.84
CA PHE A 9 25.24 -24.39 15.10
C PHE A 9 23.99 -23.69 14.58
N LYS A 10 23.01 -24.43 14.04
CA LYS A 10 21.65 -23.89 13.91
C LYS A 10 20.97 -24.00 15.27
N GLU A 11 21.39 -23.13 16.20
CA GLU A 11 20.52 -22.79 17.32
C GLU A 11 19.22 -22.25 16.69
N GLU A 12 18.16 -23.06 16.70
CA GLU A 12 16.79 -22.58 16.52
C GLU A 12 16.48 -21.65 17.70
N LYS A 13 17.06 -20.45 17.69
CA LYS A 13 16.63 -19.40 18.59
C LYS A 13 15.18 -19.12 18.22
N PRO A 14 14.25 -19.19 19.18
CA PRO A 14 12.87 -18.83 18.91
C PRO A 14 12.89 -17.46 18.23
N GLU A 15 12.18 -17.33 17.10
CA GLU A 15 12.16 -16.05 16.40
C GLU A 15 11.76 -14.97 17.40
N PRO A 16 12.53 -13.88 17.53
CA PRO A 16 12.22 -12.83 18.47
C PRO A 16 10.81 -12.30 18.15
N GLU A 17 9.92 -12.43 19.13
CA GLU A 17 8.53 -12.01 18.99
C GLU A 17 8.44 -10.51 19.30
N TYR A 18 8.36 -9.70 18.25
CA TYR A 18 8.29 -8.25 18.41
C TYR A 18 6.86 -7.79 18.63
N LYS A 19 6.69 -6.69 19.36
CA LYS A 19 5.38 -6.11 19.66
C LYS A 19 5.34 -4.64 19.30
N ILE A 20 4.32 -4.22 18.57
CA ILE A 20 4.09 -2.81 18.27
C ILE A 20 3.60 -2.12 19.54
N LYS A 21 4.32 -1.10 19.99
CA LYS A 21 3.99 -0.38 21.24
C LYS A 21 2.58 0.23 21.23
N GLU A 22 2.14 0.75 20.09
CA GLU A 22 0.84 1.42 19.92
C GLU A 22 -0.33 0.44 19.81
N THR A 23 -0.21 -0.59 18.97
CA THR A 23 -1.33 -1.50 18.67
C THR A 23 -1.35 -2.75 19.53
N GLY A 24 -0.19 -3.11 20.10
CA GLY A 24 0.03 -4.38 20.77
C GLY A 24 0.11 -5.59 19.82
N GLU A 25 0.03 -5.37 18.51
CA GLU A 25 0.16 -6.41 17.48
C GLU A 25 1.56 -7.02 17.55
N LYS A 26 1.62 -8.35 17.45
CA LYS A 26 2.89 -9.07 17.36
C LYS A 26 3.31 -9.22 15.91
N PHE A 27 4.61 -9.17 15.64
CA PHE A 27 5.16 -9.32 14.29
C PHE A 27 6.46 -10.10 14.30
N SER A 28 6.75 -10.77 13.19
CA SER A 28 7.98 -11.53 12.98
C SER A 28 9.05 -10.66 12.31
N LEU A 29 10.30 -11.12 12.41
CA LEU A 29 11.40 -10.52 11.67
C LEU A 29 11.16 -10.57 10.15
N GLU A 30 10.51 -11.62 9.67
CA GLU A 30 10.17 -11.77 8.25
C GLU A 30 9.22 -10.68 7.75
N TRP A 31 8.25 -10.27 8.57
CA TRP A 31 7.37 -9.16 8.23
C TRP A 31 8.13 -7.83 8.11
N ILE A 32 9.11 -7.58 8.99
CA ILE A 32 9.99 -6.41 8.90
C ILE A 32 10.82 -6.45 7.60
N LYS A 33 11.36 -7.62 7.24
CA LYS A 33 12.13 -7.77 6.00
C LYS A 33 11.27 -7.43 4.77
N LYS A 34 10.00 -7.84 4.73
CA LYS A 34 9.06 -7.45 3.67
C LYS A 34 8.91 -5.93 3.57
N ILE A 35 8.72 -5.25 4.70
CA ILE A 35 8.64 -3.78 4.77
C ILE A 35 9.89 -3.12 4.21
N VAL A 36 11.08 -3.56 4.64
CA VAL A 36 12.34 -2.96 4.18
C VAL A 36 12.57 -3.25 2.69
N SER A 37 12.23 -4.45 2.22
CA SER A 37 12.42 -4.90 0.84
C SER A 37 11.74 -3.98 -0.17
N ILE A 38 10.49 -3.58 0.09
CA ILE A 38 9.70 -2.73 -0.84
C ILE A 38 10.23 -1.28 -0.96
N TYR A 39 11.12 -0.87 -0.05
CA TYR A 39 11.79 0.44 -0.08
C TYR A 39 13.27 0.37 -0.43
N LYS A 40 13.88 -0.83 -0.50
CA LYS A 40 15.33 -0.99 -0.71
C LYS A 40 15.86 -0.19 -1.90
N GLU A 41 15.15 -0.23 -3.02
CA GLU A 41 15.53 0.49 -4.25
C GLU A 41 15.17 1.99 -4.23
N ARG A 42 14.39 2.43 -3.25
CA ARG A 42 13.87 3.80 -3.11
C ARG A 42 14.64 4.63 -2.09
N LEU A 43 15.42 3.97 -1.23
CA LEU A 43 16.19 4.62 -0.16
C LEU A 43 17.43 5.32 -0.73
N LYS A 44 17.64 6.57 -0.30
CA LYS A 44 18.91 7.27 -0.47
C LYS A 44 19.80 7.08 0.76
N LYS A 45 19.19 7.00 1.95
CA LYS A 45 19.87 6.80 3.24
C LYS A 45 19.07 5.85 4.12
N LEU A 46 19.77 5.01 4.89
CA LEU A 46 19.11 4.10 5.84
C LEU A 46 18.27 4.83 6.90
N SER A 47 18.64 6.06 7.24
CA SER A 47 17.90 6.92 8.16
C SER A 47 16.50 7.31 7.67
N GLU A 48 16.17 7.11 6.38
CA GLU A 48 14.85 7.39 5.81
C GLU A 48 13.84 6.27 6.06
N VAL A 49 14.30 5.06 6.43
CA VAL A 49 13.43 3.88 6.62
C VAL A 49 12.31 4.14 7.64
N PRO A 50 12.57 4.70 8.84
CA PRO A 50 11.51 4.94 9.81
C PRO A 50 10.42 5.86 9.27
N GLU A 51 10.80 6.92 8.56
CA GLU A 51 9.84 7.87 7.98
C GLU A 51 9.03 7.23 6.85
N LEU A 52 9.64 6.40 6.00
CA LEU A 52 8.94 5.76 4.88
C LEU A 52 8.02 4.63 5.32
N THR A 53 8.22 4.06 6.51
CA THR A 53 7.55 2.81 6.93
C THR A 53 6.71 2.94 8.20
N ASP A 54 6.73 4.11 8.87
CA ASP A 54 5.99 4.37 10.12
C ASP A 54 4.51 3.97 10.04
N PHE A 55 3.87 4.16 8.89
CA PHE A 55 2.46 3.84 8.69
C PHE A 55 2.15 2.35 8.84
N PHE A 56 3.11 1.43 8.72
CA PHE A 56 2.85 0.01 8.99
C PHE A 56 2.57 -0.24 10.47
N PHE A 57 3.14 0.59 11.34
CA PHE A 57 3.09 0.42 12.80
C PHE A 57 1.98 1.21 13.50
N LYS A 58 1.26 2.07 12.76
CA LYS A 58 0.19 2.92 13.31
C LYS A 58 -1.17 2.23 13.26
N LYS A 59 -2.01 2.46 14.28
CA LYS A 59 -3.41 2.00 14.30
C LYS A 59 -4.26 2.84 13.34
N LYS A 60 -4.15 4.17 13.47
CA LYS A 60 -4.90 5.15 12.68
C LYS A 60 -3.92 6.06 11.95
N LEU A 61 -4.32 6.50 10.77
CA LEU A 61 -3.56 7.47 9.98
C LEU A 61 -4.20 8.85 10.12
N ILE A 62 -3.37 9.84 10.44
CA ILE A 62 -3.75 11.25 10.42
C ILE A 62 -2.96 11.88 9.28
N PHE A 63 -3.66 12.32 8.25
CA PHE A 63 -3.08 12.91 7.05
C PHE A 63 -4.07 13.89 6.42
N ASP A 64 -3.54 14.78 5.59
CA ASP A 64 -4.36 15.71 4.82
C ASP A 64 -5.14 14.95 3.73
N LYS A 65 -6.48 15.01 3.78
CA LYS A 65 -7.34 14.35 2.79
C LYS A 65 -7.13 14.89 1.37
N GLU A 66 -6.58 16.08 1.20
CA GLU A 66 -6.21 16.60 -0.12
C GLU A 66 -5.14 15.74 -0.80
N LEU A 67 -4.34 14.97 -0.05
CA LEU A 67 -3.39 14.00 -0.62
C LEU A 67 -4.10 12.91 -1.43
N LEU A 68 -5.36 12.59 -1.15
CA LEU A 68 -6.12 11.59 -1.93
C LEU A 68 -6.38 12.05 -3.38
N ARG A 69 -6.22 13.35 -3.66
CA ARG A 69 -6.51 13.94 -4.95
C ARG A 69 -5.44 13.53 -5.98
N TRP A 70 -5.81 12.65 -6.90
CA TRP A 70 -4.99 12.42 -8.09
C TRP A 70 -5.11 13.58 -9.06
N THR A 71 -3.97 14.12 -9.49
CA THR A 71 -3.87 15.07 -10.61
C THR A 71 -2.93 14.46 -11.65
N PRO A 72 -3.40 14.19 -12.88
CA PRO A 72 -2.55 13.61 -13.90
C PRO A 72 -1.38 14.55 -14.23
N PRO A 73 -0.22 14.00 -14.59
CA PRO A 73 0.89 14.81 -15.08
C PRO A 73 0.47 15.53 -16.36
N THR A 74 0.93 16.78 -16.54
CA THR A 74 0.69 17.53 -17.76
C THR A 74 1.40 16.84 -18.90
N ARG A 75 0.68 16.48 -19.97
CA ARG A 75 1.27 15.78 -21.14
C ARG A 75 2.06 16.73 -22.05
N HIS A 76 1.76 18.04 -22.01
CA HIS A 76 2.46 19.07 -22.78
C HIS A 76 2.60 20.37 -21.97
N PRO A 77 3.75 21.07 -21.98
CA PRO A 77 3.96 22.28 -21.18
C PRO A 77 2.96 23.41 -21.42
N LEU A 78 2.36 23.44 -22.62
CA LEU A 78 1.42 24.48 -23.06
C LEU A 78 -0.06 24.13 -22.87
N THR A 79 -0.39 22.98 -22.30
CA THR A 79 -1.79 22.60 -22.02
C THR A 79 -2.11 22.83 -20.55
N GLU A 80 -3.30 23.37 -20.27
CA GLU A 80 -3.82 23.43 -18.90
C GLU A 80 -3.77 22.05 -18.24
N ARG A 81 -3.39 22.03 -16.97
CA ARG A 81 -3.33 20.81 -16.18
C ARG A 81 -4.77 20.31 -16.02
N ALA A 82 -5.04 19.08 -16.45
CA ALA A 82 -6.38 18.52 -16.29
C ALA A 82 -6.78 18.58 -14.80
N PRO A 83 -8.02 18.99 -14.49
CA PRO A 83 -8.44 19.14 -13.12
C PRO A 83 -8.33 17.80 -12.41
N GLY A 84 -7.75 17.83 -11.21
CA GLY A 84 -7.65 16.67 -10.34
C GLY A 84 -9.01 16.05 -10.06
N THR A 85 -8.99 14.86 -9.46
CA THR A 85 -10.21 14.22 -8.96
C THR A 85 -10.95 15.12 -7.99
N SER A 86 -12.28 15.13 -8.03
CA SER A 86 -13.15 15.76 -7.04
C SER A 86 -13.35 14.86 -5.81
N ASN A 87 -13.85 15.42 -4.71
CA ASN A 87 -14.13 14.62 -3.50
C ASN A 87 -15.14 13.48 -3.78
N LYS A 88 -16.09 13.72 -4.71
CA LYS A 88 -17.04 12.69 -5.15
C LYS A 88 -16.34 11.56 -5.90
N GLU A 89 -15.43 11.87 -6.81
CA GLU A 89 -14.66 10.87 -7.58
C GLU A 89 -13.71 10.07 -6.68
N ILE A 90 -13.07 10.73 -5.70
CA ILE A 90 -12.23 10.07 -4.68
C ILE A 90 -13.06 9.05 -3.89
N LYS A 91 -14.26 9.43 -3.44
CA LYS A 91 -15.15 8.52 -2.70
C LYS A 91 -15.54 7.31 -3.55
N ILE A 92 -15.91 7.53 -4.82
CA ILE A 92 -16.24 6.45 -5.76
C ILE A 92 -15.03 5.52 -5.97
N SER A 93 -13.83 6.07 -6.12
CA SER A 93 -12.58 5.33 -6.22
C SER A 93 -12.38 4.40 -5.02
N LEU A 94 -12.43 4.96 -3.81
CA LEU A 94 -12.24 4.19 -2.57
C LEU A 94 -13.35 3.15 -2.34
N ASP A 95 -14.61 3.46 -2.71
CA ASP A 95 -15.72 2.51 -2.68
C ASP A 95 -15.48 1.33 -3.63
N LYS A 96 -15.00 1.61 -4.86
CA LYS A 96 -14.68 0.58 -5.85
C LYS A 96 -13.52 -0.30 -5.37
N SER A 97 -12.42 0.29 -4.88
CA SER A 97 -11.30 -0.46 -4.29
C SER A 97 -11.75 -1.33 -3.12
N PHE A 98 -12.57 -0.78 -2.20
CA PHE A 98 -13.12 -1.54 -1.07
C PHE A 98 -13.95 -2.75 -1.55
N LYS A 99 -14.84 -2.54 -2.52
CA LYS A 99 -15.71 -3.60 -3.06
C LYS A 99 -14.91 -4.72 -3.71
N ILE A 100 -13.85 -4.41 -4.45
CA ILE A 100 -12.98 -5.41 -5.08
C ILE A 100 -12.22 -6.19 -4.01
N LEU A 101 -11.51 -5.49 -3.12
CA LEU A 101 -10.65 -6.09 -2.11
C LEU A 101 -11.43 -6.90 -1.06
N SER A 102 -12.64 -6.48 -0.70
CA SER A 102 -13.46 -7.20 0.30
C SER A 102 -13.78 -8.64 -0.09
N LYS A 103 -13.78 -8.94 -1.39
CA LYS A 103 -14.10 -10.26 -1.96
C LYS A 103 -12.93 -11.25 -1.95
N ILE A 104 -11.70 -10.78 -1.78
CA ILE A 104 -10.50 -11.63 -1.74
C ILE A 104 -10.47 -12.35 -0.39
N LYS A 105 -10.25 -13.66 -0.35
CA LYS A 105 -10.11 -14.39 0.92
C LYS A 105 -8.77 -14.04 1.60
N GLU A 106 -8.66 -14.34 2.89
CA GLU A 106 -7.42 -14.00 3.64
C GLU A 106 -6.25 -14.88 3.19
N GLU A 107 -6.53 -16.14 2.85
CA GLU A 107 -5.58 -17.10 2.25
C GLU A 107 -5.09 -16.73 0.85
N ASP A 108 -5.87 -15.95 0.08
CA ASP A 108 -5.51 -15.49 -1.27
C ASP A 108 -4.95 -14.05 -1.26
N TRP A 109 -4.61 -13.51 -0.08
CA TRP A 109 -4.20 -12.12 0.08
C TRP A 109 -2.72 -11.90 -0.27
N THR A 110 -2.42 -11.97 -1.56
CA THR A 110 -1.07 -11.71 -2.10
C THR A 110 -1.04 -10.47 -2.97
N LYS A 111 0.15 -9.89 -3.16
CA LYS A 111 0.37 -8.75 -4.06
C LYS A 111 -0.16 -9.07 -5.46
N GLU A 112 0.21 -10.22 -6.02
CA GLU A 112 -0.12 -10.62 -7.39
C GLU A 112 -1.63 -10.71 -7.58
N ARG A 113 -2.34 -11.31 -6.61
CA ARG A 113 -3.79 -11.44 -6.66
C ARG A 113 -4.51 -10.09 -6.55
N ILE A 114 -4.01 -9.22 -5.68
CA ILE A 114 -4.54 -7.85 -5.53
C ILE A 114 -4.33 -7.05 -6.82
N GLU A 115 -3.16 -7.16 -7.43
CA GLU A 115 -2.78 -6.49 -8.67
C GLU A 115 -3.64 -6.98 -9.84
N GLU A 116 -3.79 -8.30 -10.01
CA GLU A 116 -4.63 -8.94 -11.03
C GLU A 116 -6.08 -8.42 -11.00
N LEU A 117 -6.63 -8.18 -9.80
CA LEU A 117 -8.00 -7.72 -9.63
C LEU A 117 -8.17 -6.20 -9.76
N LEU A 118 -7.16 -5.41 -9.39
CA LEU A 118 -7.25 -3.95 -9.39
C LEU A 118 -6.82 -3.30 -10.71
N ILE A 119 -5.82 -3.85 -11.42
CA ILE A 119 -5.31 -3.24 -12.66
C ILE A 119 -6.40 -3.12 -13.74
N PRO A 120 -7.15 -4.18 -14.09
CA PRO A 120 -8.18 -4.07 -15.13
C PRO A 120 -9.29 -3.08 -14.77
N GLU A 121 -9.60 -2.96 -13.48
CA GLU A 121 -10.58 -2.00 -12.98
C GLU A 121 -10.02 -0.57 -12.97
N ALA A 122 -8.73 -0.38 -12.70
CA ALA A 122 -8.06 0.92 -12.76
C ALA A 122 -7.99 1.46 -14.19
N GLU A 123 -7.77 0.60 -15.19
CA GLU A 123 -7.75 0.98 -16.60
C GLU A 123 -9.11 1.50 -17.08
N LYS A 124 -10.20 0.88 -16.62
CA LYS A 124 -11.58 1.27 -16.96
C LYS A 124 -12.07 2.46 -16.16
N PHE A 125 -11.57 2.64 -14.93
CA PHE A 125 -12.11 3.60 -13.98
C PHE A 125 -12.09 5.04 -14.50
N ALA A 126 -11.02 5.45 -15.19
CA ALA A 126 -10.92 6.79 -15.76
C ALA A 126 -12.11 7.11 -16.69
N LYS A 127 -12.53 6.14 -17.51
CA LYS A 127 -13.69 6.26 -18.39
C LYS A 127 -15.01 6.36 -17.62
N GLU A 128 -15.15 5.60 -16.53
CA GLU A 128 -16.34 5.63 -15.66
C GLU A 128 -16.58 7.01 -15.04
N ILE A 129 -15.49 7.72 -14.70
CA ILE A 129 -15.55 9.08 -14.15
C ILE A 129 -15.36 10.18 -15.21
N LYS A 130 -15.47 9.85 -16.50
CA LYS A 130 -15.34 10.80 -17.63
C LYS A 130 -14.00 11.57 -17.65
N LYS A 131 -12.92 10.89 -17.27
CA LYS A 131 -11.53 11.38 -17.32
C LYS A 131 -10.76 10.71 -18.47
N PRO A 132 -9.56 11.21 -18.84
CA PRO A 132 -8.75 10.62 -19.89
C PRO A 132 -8.47 9.13 -19.66
N GLU A 133 -8.83 8.30 -20.63
CA GLU A 133 -8.72 6.83 -20.55
C GLU A 133 -7.27 6.36 -20.37
N GLY A 134 -7.12 5.20 -19.71
CA GLY A 134 -5.82 4.56 -19.49
C GLY A 134 -5.02 5.08 -18.29
N ASP A 135 -5.42 6.19 -17.66
CA ASP A 135 -4.76 6.66 -16.44
C ASP A 135 -5.24 5.90 -15.20
N ARG A 136 -4.45 4.90 -14.79
CA ARG A 136 -4.72 4.08 -13.60
C ARG A 136 -4.62 4.87 -12.29
N GLY A 137 -3.99 6.05 -12.30
CA GLY A 137 -3.83 6.90 -11.13
C GLY A 137 -5.15 7.33 -10.51
N TYR A 138 -6.21 7.47 -11.33
CA TYR A 138 -7.55 7.81 -10.85
C TYR A 138 -8.09 6.81 -9.81
N LEU A 139 -7.74 5.52 -9.90
CA LEU A 139 -8.15 4.49 -8.93
C LEU A 139 -7.04 4.19 -7.91
N LEU A 140 -5.80 4.04 -8.38
CA LEU A 140 -4.70 3.49 -7.58
C LEU A 140 -4.07 4.52 -6.64
N TRP A 141 -4.09 5.81 -7.00
CA TRP A 141 -3.52 6.85 -6.14
C TRP A 141 -4.33 7.07 -4.85
N PRO A 142 -5.66 7.28 -4.88
CA PRO A 142 -6.44 7.42 -3.66
C PRO A 142 -6.31 6.19 -2.76
N LEU A 143 -6.28 4.99 -3.33
CA LEU A 143 -6.04 3.76 -2.58
C LEU A 143 -4.69 3.80 -1.86
N ARG A 144 -3.60 4.09 -2.59
CA ARG A 144 -2.25 4.15 -2.01
C ARG A 144 -2.16 5.15 -0.86
N VAL A 145 -2.77 6.32 -1.03
CA VAL A 145 -2.79 7.36 0.02
C VAL A 145 -3.67 6.92 1.19
N ALA A 146 -4.83 6.31 0.96
CA ALA A 146 -5.65 5.78 2.05
C ALA A 146 -4.91 4.75 2.91
N LEU A 147 -4.01 3.96 2.32
CA LEU A 147 -3.23 2.95 3.04
C LEU A 147 -2.02 3.51 3.79
N THR A 148 -1.50 4.67 3.40
CA THR A 148 -0.20 5.19 3.89
C THR A 148 -0.26 6.56 4.54
N GLY A 149 -1.19 7.42 4.12
CA GLY A 149 -1.23 8.83 4.46
C GLY A 149 -0.06 9.64 3.87
N LYS A 150 0.64 9.13 2.85
CA LYS A 150 1.87 9.75 2.30
C LYS A 150 1.74 10.12 0.82
N ASN A 151 2.47 11.17 0.42
CA ASN A 151 2.61 11.56 -1.00
C ASN A 151 3.51 10.62 -1.81
N ALA A 152 4.50 10.01 -1.16
CA ALA A 152 5.47 9.10 -1.72
C ALA A 152 5.54 7.81 -0.88
N SER A 153 5.32 6.68 -1.54
CA SER A 153 5.34 5.35 -0.92
C SER A 153 5.58 4.28 -2.00
N ALA A 154 5.74 3.03 -1.57
CA ALA A 154 5.60 1.87 -2.44
C ALA A 154 4.20 1.80 -3.10
N GLY A 155 4.02 0.87 -4.04
CA GLY A 155 2.75 0.66 -4.72
C GLY A 155 1.65 0.17 -3.76
N PRO A 156 0.38 0.46 -4.06
CA PRO A 156 -0.73 0.07 -3.19
C PRO A 156 -0.85 -1.45 -3.01
N PHE A 157 -0.34 -2.25 -3.95
CA PHE A 157 -0.44 -3.72 -3.92
C PHE A 157 0.52 -4.32 -2.89
N GLU A 158 1.79 -3.92 -2.92
CA GLU A 158 2.79 -4.33 -1.93
C GLU A 158 2.38 -3.90 -0.52
N ILE A 159 1.88 -2.67 -0.40
CA ILE A 159 1.43 -2.12 0.89
C ILE A 159 0.23 -2.92 1.42
N ALA A 160 -0.75 -3.20 0.57
CA ALA A 160 -1.94 -3.94 0.96
C ALA A 160 -1.59 -5.38 1.40
N GLU A 161 -0.69 -6.06 0.68
CA GLU A 161 -0.21 -7.39 1.05
C GLU A 161 0.40 -7.37 2.46
N ILE A 162 1.35 -6.46 2.72
CA ILE A 162 2.05 -6.38 4.01
C ILE A 162 1.12 -5.97 5.15
N LEU A 163 0.15 -5.08 4.91
CA LEU A 163 -0.86 -4.68 5.90
C LEU A 163 -1.86 -5.80 6.21
N GLY A 164 -2.08 -6.71 5.27
CA GLY A 164 -3.12 -7.72 5.33
C GLY A 164 -4.53 -7.16 5.08
N LYS A 165 -5.49 -8.07 4.90
CA LYS A 165 -6.88 -7.77 4.50
C LYS A 165 -7.59 -6.82 5.46
N LYS A 166 -7.61 -7.16 6.76
CA LYS A 166 -8.40 -6.45 7.78
C LYS A 166 -7.99 -4.98 7.90
N LYS A 167 -6.69 -4.72 8.03
CA LYS A 167 -6.12 -3.37 8.18
C LYS A 167 -6.28 -2.56 6.90
N THR A 168 -6.09 -3.17 5.73
CA THR A 168 -6.32 -2.53 4.43
C THR A 168 -7.77 -2.04 4.28
N LEU A 169 -8.75 -2.93 4.52
CA LEU A 169 -10.16 -2.59 4.40
C LEU A 169 -10.61 -1.54 5.42
N GLN A 170 -10.07 -1.59 6.64
CA GLN A 170 -10.33 -0.57 7.66
C GLN A 170 -9.83 0.81 7.21
N ARG A 171 -8.59 0.91 6.74
CA ARG A 171 -8.00 2.19 6.29
C ARG A 171 -8.74 2.81 5.12
N ILE A 172 -9.20 2.00 4.17
CA ILE A 172 -10.03 2.47 3.06
C ILE A 172 -11.35 3.07 3.56
N LYS A 173 -11.97 2.49 4.60
CA LYS A 173 -13.19 3.06 5.21
C LYS A 173 -12.91 4.37 5.92
N GLU A 174 -11.82 4.47 6.67
CA GLU A 174 -11.45 5.67 7.44
C GLU A 174 -11.05 6.85 6.55
N ALA A 175 -10.50 6.60 5.35
CA ALA A 175 -10.08 7.64 4.41
C ALA A 175 -11.24 8.34 3.68
N LYS A 176 -12.43 7.75 3.67
CA LYS A 176 -13.64 8.35 3.07
C LYS A 176 -14.05 9.61 3.85
#